data_AF-A0A7V0TM42-F1
#
_entry.id   AF-A0A7V0TM42-F1
#
_cell.length_a   1.000
_cell.length_b   1.000
_cell.length_c   1.000
_cell.angle_alpha   90.00
_cell.angle_beta   90.00
_cell.angle_gamma   90.00
#
_symmetry.space_group_name_H-M   'P 1'
#
loop_
_entity.id
_entity.type
_entity.pdbx_description
1 polymer ?
#
loop_
_entity_poly.entity_id
_entity_poly.type
_entity_poly.pdbx_seq_one_letter_code
_entity_poly.pdbx_strand_id
1 'polypeptide(L)'
;MSQEKKNIEFIDVKEPSRGGKRSGVREFLDGTLLTRESVVRQLPFILFLTFLLVVYIGNRYHAERLVRQIDRLEREVKELRAEAISVASEYNRLNKPSEVFRLINEKGLGLKESMEPPVKLNSTERKK
;
A
#
# COMPACT_ATOMS: atom_id res chain seq x y z
N MET A 1 4.99 -37.31 86.05
CA MET A 1 5.46 -35.93 85.77
C MET A 1 6.84 -36.05 85.13
N SER A 2 7.19 -35.42 84.03
CA SER A 2 6.50 -34.65 83.01
C SER A 2 7.56 -34.52 81.89
N GLN A 3 7.22 -35.00 80.68
CA GLN A 3 7.36 -34.31 79.39
C GLN A 3 8.62 -33.44 79.13
N GLU A 4 9.27 -33.38 77.97
CA GLU A 4 9.27 -34.12 76.70
C GLU A 4 10.38 -33.40 75.91
N LYS A 5 11.30 -34.13 75.28
CA LYS A 5 12.33 -33.52 74.42
C LYS A 5 11.65 -33.02 73.14
N LYS A 6 11.51 -31.70 72.97
CA LYS A 6 11.17 -31.13 71.66
C LYS A 6 12.45 -30.89 70.87
N ASN A 7 12.83 -31.88 70.07
CA ASN A 7 13.64 -31.62 68.89
C ASN A 7 12.84 -30.71 67.98
N ILE A 8 13.43 -29.57 67.64
CA ILE A 8 12.87 -28.65 66.67
C ILE A 8 13.25 -29.25 65.32
N GLU A 9 12.37 -30.10 64.79
CA GLU A 9 12.48 -30.55 63.41
C GLU A 9 12.32 -29.32 62.52
N PHE A 10 13.39 -29.01 61.78
CA PHE A 10 13.28 -28.13 60.62
C PHE A 10 12.29 -28.78 59.67
N ILE A 11 11.12 -28.16 59.54
CA ILE A 11 10.14 -28.51 58.51
C ILE A 11 10.83 -28.20 57.19
N ASP A 12 11.28 -29.24 56.50
CA ASP A 12 11.68 -29.13 55.11
C ASP A 12 10.44 -28.66 54.35
N VAL A 13 10.48 -27.41 53.88
CA VAL A 13 9.39 -26.78 53.14
C VAL A 13 9.32 -27.51 51.80
N LYS A 14 8.51 -28.57 51.78
CA LYS A 14 8.19 -29.30 50.57
C LYS A 14 7.48 -28.34 49.61
N GLU A 15 8.22 -27.87 48.61
CA GLU A 15 7.67 -27.03 47.54
C GLU A 15 6.46 -27.72 46.91
N PRO A 16 5.33 -27.01 46.71
CA PRO A 16 4.15 -27.62 46.14
C PRO A 16 4.41 -27.93 44.66
N SER A 17 4.45 -29.23 44.34
CA SER A 17 4.43 -29.75 42.98
C SER A 17 3.20 -29.22 42.23
N ARG A 18 3.37 -28.15 41.46
CA ARG A 18 2.30 -27.56 40.65
C ARG A 18 2.47 -27.93 39.19
N GLY A 19 1.71 -28.95 38.78
CA GLY A 19 1.08 -29.09 37.47
C GLY A 19 1.96 -28.77 36.24
N GLY A 20 2.46 -29.83 35.60
CA GLY A 20 3.41 -29.85 34.48
C GLY A 20 2.97 -29.24 33.14
N LYS A 21 2.35 -28.04 33.13
CA LYS A 21 2.15 -27.23 31.91
C LYS A 21 2.60 -25.77 32.07
N ARG A 22 2.71 -25.27 33.31
CA ARG A 22 3.21 -23.91 33.58
C ARG A 22 4.74 -23.81 33.64
N SER A 23 5.45 -24.94 33.77
CA SER A 23 6.91 -24.97 33.86
C SER A 23 7.58 -24.60 32.54
N GLY A 24 7.14 -25.18 31.41
CA GLY A 24 7.80 -24.98 30.12
C GLY A 24 7.77 -23.54 29.59
N VAL A 25 6.67 -22.81 29.79
CA VAL A 25 6.59 -21.37 29.44
C VAL A 25 7.39 -20.50 30.39
N ARG A 26 7.47 -20.85 31.68
CA ARG A 26 8.32 -20.14 32.65
C ARG A 26 9.79 -20.35 32.35
N GLU A 27 10.21 -21.59 32.09
CA GLU A 27 11.57 -21.94 31.68
C GLU A 27 12.01 -21.28 30.36
N PHE A 28 11.07 -21.02 29.45
CA PHE A 28 11.34 -20.25 28.23
C PHE A 28 11.55 -18.76 28.52
N LEU A 29 10.72 -18.17 29.38
CA LEU A 29 10.81 -16.75 29.77
C LEU A 29 12.00 -16.46 30.69
N ASP A 30 12.33 -17.39 31.58
CA ASP A 30 13.45 -17.30 32.53
C ASP A 30 14.81 -17.56 31.85
N GLY A 31 14.83 -17.92 30.56
CA GLY A 31 16.06 -18.09 29.77
C GLY A 31 16.84 -19.37 30.07
N THR A 32 16.34 -20.22 30.98
CA THR A 32 16.94 -21.53 31.32
C THR A 32 17.02 -22.47 30.11
N LEU A 33 16.16 -22.30 29.11
CA LEU A 33 16.26 -23.02 27.84
C LEU A 33 17.39 -22.52 26.94
N LEU A 34 17.75 -21.23 27.02
CA LEU A 34 18.81 -20.62 26.21
C LEU A 34 20.21 -20.94 26.74
N THR A 35 20.34 -21.21 28.05
CA THR A 35 21.62 -21.57 28.70
C THR A 35 22.03 -23.03 28.51
N ARG A 36 21.19 -23.86 27.88
CA ARG A 36 21.56 -25.25 27.52
C ARG A 36 22.70 -25.23 26.51
N GLU A 37 23.76 -26.02 26.75
CA GLU A 37 24.99 -26.03 25.93
C GLU A 37 24.74 -26.20 24.42
N SER A 38 23.75 -27.01 24.04
CA SER A 38 23.35 -27.21 22.63
C SER A 38 22.76 -25.95 21.99
N VAL A 39 21.98 -25.17 22.75
CA VAL A 39 21.33 -23.94 22.28
C VAL A 39 22.36 -22.81 22.21
N VAL A 40 23.24 -22.71 23.21
CA VAL A 40 24.33 -21.72 23.22
C VAL A 40 25.22 -21.88 21.97
N ARG A 41 25.52 -23.12 21.55
CA ARG A 41 26.28 -23.41 20.33
C ARG A 41 25.58 -22.94 19.05
N GLN A 42 24.24 -22.90 19.05
CA GLN A 42 23.41 -22.54 17.90
C GLN A 42 22.90 -21.09 17.95
N LEU A 43 23.19 -20.34 19.02
CA LEU A 43 22.85 -18.92 19.15
C LEU A 43 23.19 -18.06 17.93
N PRO A 44 24.39 -18.15 17.30
CA PRO A 44 24.67 -17.33 16.11
C PRO A 44 23.71 -17.63 14.95
N PHE A 45 23.25 -18.87 14.80
CA PHE A 45 22.26 -19.25 13.79
C PHE A 45 20.86 -18.73 14.13
N ILE A 46 20.44 -18.80 15.40
CA ILE A 46 19.16 -18.25 15.85
C ILE A 46 19.12 -16.74 15.65
N LEU A 47 20.20 -16.03 16.01
CA LEU A 47 20.32 -14.59 15.78
C LEU A 47 20.26 -14.24 14.30
N PHE A 48 20.89 -15.05 13.43
CA PHE A 48 20.77 -14.88 12.00
C PHE A 48 19.32 -15.03 11.50
N LEU A 49 18.58 -16.02 12.00
CA LEU A 49 17.16 -16.17 11.69
C LEU A 49 16.31 -15.01 12.22
N THR A 50 16.56 -14.53 13.44
CA THR A 50 15.89 -13.36 13.98
C THR A 50 16.19 -12.11 13.16
N PHE A 51 17.43 -11.94 12.72
CA PHE A 51 17.80 -10.85 11.81
C PHE A 51 17.03 -10.93 10.49
N LEU A 52 16.98 -12.11 9.86
CA LEU A 52 16.18 -12.33 8.65
C LEU A 52 14.69 -12.04 8.88
N LEU A 53 14.15 -12.40 10.05
CA LEU A 53 12.77 -12.11 10.41
C LEU A 53 12.50 -10.60 10.48
N VAL A 54 13.40 -9.83 11.10
CA VAL A 54 13.30 -8.36 11.15
C VAL A 54 13.36 -7.76 9.74
N VAL A 55 14.30 -8.21 8.93
CA VAL A 55 14.43 -7.78 7.52
C VAL A 55 13.17 -8.13 6.71
N TYR A 56 12.58 -9.30 6.94
CA TYR A 56 11.35 -9.74 6.27
C TYR A 56 10.15 -8.86 6.66
N ILE A 57 9.98 -8.58 7.95
CA ILE A 57 8.92 -7.69 8.43
C ILE A 57 9.08 -6.30 7.82
N GLY A 58 10.30 -5.76 7.82
CA GLY A 58 10.62 -4.48 7.17
C GLY A 58 10.22 -4.46 5.70
N ASN A 59 10.72 -5.43 4.92
CA ASN A 59 10.38 -5.56 3.51
C ASN A 59 8.87 -5.68 3.26
N ARG A 60 8.16 -6.44 4.10
CA ARG A 60 6.72 -6.59 4.00
C ARG A 60 5.98 -5.26 4.19
N TYR A 61 6.36 -4.48 5.20
CA TYR A 61 5.78 -3.14 5.39
C TYR A 61 6.10 -2.19 4.23
N HIS A 62 7.30 -2.26 3.65
CA HIS A 62 7.66 -1.48 2.46
C HIS A 62 6.80 -1.86 1.26
N ALA A 63 6.65 -3.16 0.98
CA ALA A 63 5.81 -3.66 -0.11
C ALA A 63 4.36 -3.20 0.06
N GLU A 64 3.80 -3.30 1.26
CA GLU A 64 2.42 -2.86 1.53
C GLU A 64 2.22 -1.35 1.32
N ARG A 65 3.23 -0.53 1.65
CA ARG A 65 3.20 0.91 1.36
C ARG A 65 3.25 1.18 -0.14
N LEU A 66 4.12 0.49 -0.87
CA LEU A 66 4.25 0.63 -2.32
C LEU A 66 2.96 0.24 -3.04
N VAL A 67 2.33 -0.88 -2.68
CA VAL A 67 1.05 -1.30 -3.28
C VAL A 67 -0.01 -0.22 -3.10
N ARG A 68 -0.15 0.35 -1.89
CA ARG A 68 -1.10 1.45 -1.65
C ARG A 68 -0.77 2.72 -2.44
N GLN A 69 0.52 2.99 -2.69
CA GLN A 69 0.93 4.13 -3.51
C GLN A 69 0.58 3.90 -4.98
N ILE A 70 0.84 2.70 -5.51
CA ILE A 70 0.47 2.31 -6.87
C ILE A 70 -1.03 2.51 -7.08
N ASP A 71 -1.87 1.98 -6.19
CA ASP A 71 -3.33 2.11 -6.29
C ASP A 71 -3.80 3.59 -6.31
N ARG A 72 -3.14 4.46 -5.54
CA ARG A 72 -3.45 5.90 -5.53
C ARG A 72 -3.04 6.56 -6.82
N LEU A 73 -1.82 6.27 -7.29
CA LEU A 73 -1.26 6.86 -8.49
C LEU A 73 -2.05 6.44 -9.74
N GLU A 74 -2.49 5.18 -9.80
CA GLU A 74 -3.36 4.68 -10.88
C GLU A 74 -4.70 5.40 -10.90
N ARG A 75 -5.30 5.65 -9.73
CA ARG A 75 -6.55 6.43 -9.63
C ARG A 75 -6.34 7.87 -10.11
N GLU A 76 -5.27 8.51 -9.69
CA GLU A 76 -4.92 9.88 -10.09
C GLU A 76 -4.73 9.97 -11.61
N VAL A 77 -3.95 9.06 -12.21
CA VAL A 77 -3.76 9.00 -13.67
C VAL A 77 -5.09 8.80 -14.39
N LYS A 78 -5.98 7.94 -13.87
CA LYS A 78 -7.30 7.71 -14.45
C LYS A 78 -8.17 8.97 -14.38
N GLU A 79 -8.14 9.69 -13.27
CA GLU A 79 -8.88 10.93 -13.05
C GLU A 79 -8.37 12.04 -13.99
N LEU A 80 -7.06 12.28 -14.04
CA LEU A 80 -6.45 13.25 -14.96
C LEU A 80 -6.79 12.94 -16.43
N ARG A 81 -6.79 11.66 -16.81
CA ARG A 81 -7.16 11.25 -18.16
C ARG A 81 -8.64 11.54 -18.46
N ALA A 82 -9.53 11.27 -17.51
CA ALA A 82 -10.94 11.58 -17.67
C ALA A 82 -11.18 13.09 -17.78
N GLU A 83 -10.49 13.88 -16.95
CA GLU A 83 -10.53 15.35 -17.01
C GLU A 83 -10.04 15.87 -18.36
N ALA A 84 -8.88 15.41 -18.85
CA ALA A 84 -8.33 15.80 -20.13
C ALA A 84 -9.30 15.50 -21.29
N ILE A 85 -9.94 14.32 -21.28
CA ILE A 85 -10.96 13.95 -22.28
C ILE A 85 -12.19 14.85 -22.17
N SER A 86 -12.64 15.16 -20.96
CA SER A 86 -13.79 16.03 -20.71
C SER A 86 -13.53 17.45 -21.24
N VAL A 87 -12.38 18.03 -20.90
CA VAL A 87 -11.97 19.37 -21.37
C VAL A 87 -11.83 19.40 -22.89
N ALA A 88 -11.19 18.39 -23.49
CA ALA A 88 -11.08 18.28 -24.94
C ALA A 88 -12.46 18.13 -25.62
N SER A 89 -13.37 17.36 -25.00
CA SER A 89 -14.74 17.20 -25.49
C SER A 89 -15.52 18.50 -25.44
N GLU A 90 -15.40 19.27 -24.37
CA GLU A 90 -16.01 20.59 -24.25
C GLU A 90 -15.46 21.58 -25.28
N TYR A 91 -14.14 21.62 -25.45
CA TYR A 91 -13.51 22.43 -26.50
C TYR A 91 -14.02 22.04 -27.89
N ASN A 92 -14.10 20.75 -28.20
CA ASN A 92 -14.60 20.26 -29.48
C ASN A 92 -16.10 20.56 -29.67
N ARG A 93 -16.90 20.49 -28.60
CA ARG A 93 -18.32 20.85 -28.63
C ARG A 93 -18.51 22.31 -29.01
N LEU A 94 -17.72 23.21 -28.42
CA LEU A 94 -17.77 24.64 -28.75
C LEU A 94 -17.29 24.93 -30.17
N ASN A 95 -16.26 24.22 -30.65
CA ASN A 95 -15.76 24.37 -32.02
C ASN A 95 -16.55 23.57 -33.07
N LYS A 96 -17.59 22.83 -32.66
CA LYS A 96 -18.38 22.05 -33.59
C LYS A 96 -19.05 23.01 -34.60
N PRO A 97 -18.89 22.80 -35.92
CA PRO A 97 -19.44 23.74 -36.92
C PRO A 97 -20.94 24.01 -36.75
N SER A 98 -21.71 23.00 -36.32
CA SER A 98 -23.14 23.15 -36.01
C SER A 98 -23.42 24.09 -34.84
N GLU A 99 -22.57 24.07 -33.80
CA GLU A 99 -22.69 24.99 -32.65
C GLU A 99 -22.25 26.40 -33.02
N VAL A 100 -21.15 26.54 -33.76
CA VAL A 100 -20.70 27.83 -34.28
C VAL A 100 -21.79 28.46 -35.17
N PHE A 101 -22.42 27.68 -36.06
CA PHE A 101 -23.54 28.15 -36.87
C PHE A 101 -24.75 28.55 -36.03
N ARG A 102 -25.10 27.77 -34.99
CA ARG A 102 -26.16 28.14 -34.04
C ARG A 102 -25.88 29.49 -33.38
N LEU A 103 -24.67 29.67 -32.84
CA LEU A 103 -24.22 30.91 -32.22
C LEU A 103 -24.22 32.11 -33.19
N ILE A 104 -23.83 31.89 -34.44
CA ILE A 104 -23.86 32.91 -35.50
C ILE A 104 -25.29 33.38 -35.79
N ASN A 105 -26.25 32.44 -35.85
CA ASN A 105 -27.66 32.75 -36.07
C ASN A 105 -28.29 33.44 -34.86
N GLU A 106 -28.04 32.97 -33.65
CA GLU A 106 -28.53 33.60 -32.41
C GLU A 106 -28.01 35.04 -32.26
N LYS A 107 -26.76 35.30 -32.64
CA LYS A 107 -26.16 36.65 -32.61
C LYS A 107 -26.52 37.51 -33.82
N GLY A 108 -27.29 36.99 -34.78
CA GLY A 108 -27.74 37.75 -35.95
C GLY A 108 -26.62 38.18 -36.90
N LEU A 109 -25.49 37.46 -36.94
CA LEU A 109 -24.29 37.87 -37.68
C LEU A 109 -24.42 37.67 -39.21
N GLY A 110 -25.48 37.03 -39.70
CA GLY A 110 -25.79 36.91 -41.13
C GLY A 110 -24.80 36.06 -41.95
N LEU A 111 -23.87 35.36 -41.31
CA LEU A 111 -22.86 34.52 -41.96
C LEU A 111 -23.47 33.16 -42.35
N LYS A 112 -23.21 32.73 -43.59
CA LYS A 112 -23.63 31.41 -44.12
C LYS A 112 -22.41 30.54 -44.37
N GLU A 113 -22.52 29.26 -44.04
CA GLU A 113 -21.47 28.28 -44.31
C GLU A 113 -21.35 28.04 -45.82
N SER A 114 -20.12 27.94 -46.32
CA SER A 114 -19.84 27.63 -47.74
C SER A 114 -20.16 26.17 -48.00
N MET A 115 -21.20 25.90 -48.79
CA MET A 115 -21.57 24.55 -49.23
C MET A 115 -20.71 24.05 -50.40
N GLU A 116 -19.94 24.95 -51.02
CA GLU A 116 -19.04 24.61 -52.11
C GLU A 116 -17.63 24.35 -51.59
N PRO A 117 -17.00 23.23 -52.00
CA PRO A 117 -15.63 22.90 -51.59
C PRO A 117 -14.63 23.91 -52.18
N PRO A 118 -13.55 24.25 -51.45
CA PRO A 118 -12.57 25.21 -51.91
C PRO A 118 -11.82 24.70 -53.15
N VAL A 119 -11.77 25.52 -54.19
CA VAL A 119 -11.08 25.19 -55.45
C VAL A 119 -9.58 25.43 -55.26
N LYS A 120 -8.75 24.43 -55.59
CA LYS A 120 -7.29 24.64 -55.70
C LYS A 120 -7.01 25.61 -56.84
N LEU A 121 -6.55 26.81 -56.49
CA LEU A 121 -5.97 27.74 -57.46
C LEU A 121 -4.59 27.20 -57.87
N ASN A 122 -4.54 26.46 -58.97
CA ASN A 122 -3.29 26.25 -59.67
C ASN A 122 -2.93 27.56 -60.38
N SER A 123 -1.68 28.01 -60.24
CA SER A 123 -1.18 29.25 -60.84
C SER A 123 -1.00 29.13 -62.36
N THR A 124 -2.07 28.80 -63.10
CA THR A 124 -2.20 28.82 -64.57
C THR A 124 -3.71 28.65 -64.80
N GLU A 125 -4.50 29.59 -65.29
CA GLU A 125 -4.38 30.42 -66.48
C GLU A 125 -5.24 31.69 -66.30
N ARG A 126 -4.70 32.86 -66.65
CA ARG A 126 -5.52 33.99 -67.11
C ARG A 126 -5.84 33.71 -68.57
N LYS A 127 -7.11 33.44 -68.92
CA LYS A 127 -7.56 33.67 -70.31
C LYS A 127 -8.07 35.09 -70.43
N LYS A 128 -7.39 35.83 -71.32
CA LYS A 128 -7.83 37.10 -71.91
C LYS A 128 -9.13 36.90 -72.69
#